data_AF-A0A9W6FSN1-F1
#
_entry.id   AF-A0A9W6FSN1-F1
#
_cell.length_a   1.000
_cell.length_b   1.000
_cell.length_c   1.000
_cell.angle_alpha   90.00
_cell.angle_beta   90.00
_cell.angle_gamma   90.00
#
_symmetry.space_group_name_H-M   'P 1'
#
loop_
_entity.id
_entity.type
_entity.pdbx_description
1 polymer ?
#
loop_
_entity_poly.entity_id
_entity_poly.type
_entity_poly.pdbx_seq_one_letter_code
_entity_poly.pdbx_strand_id
1 'polypeptide(L)'
;MPFSAVAVLLVRTAEEEFDPDSVTPGPLGFIAIFVLMIAVILLALDMVRRIRRTNYRAEIRERLEAEQLAAEAEAAANAGEQGEATDAPGETPGDGPDEPRG
;
A
#
# COMPACT_ATOMS: atom_id res chain seq x y z
N MET A 1 2.29 -50.22 -51.21
CA MET A 1 3.47 -49.34 -51.06
C MET A 1 3.13 -48.05 -50.29
N PRO A 2 2.61 -48.09 -49.05
CA PRO A 2 2.25 -46.87 -48.31
C PRO A 2 3.46 -46.12 -47.71
N PHE A 3 4.56 -46.84 -47.44
CA PHE A 3 5.76 -46.28 -46.83
C PHE A 3 6.47 -45.23 -47.70
N SER A 4 6.39 -45.38 -49.04
CA SER A 4 6.98 -44.41 -49.96
C SER A 4 6.23 -43.08 -49.96
N ALA A 5 4.91 -43.09 -49.78
CA ALA A 5 4.12 -41.87 -49.68
C ALA A 5 4.42 -41.10 -48.39
N VAL A 6 4.59 -41.81 -47.26
CA VAL A 6 4.98 -41.22 -45.98
C VAL A 6 6.40 -40.67 -46.03
N ALA A 7 7.33 -41.39 -46.67
CA ALA A 7 8.71 -40.92 -46.86
C ALA A 7 8.76 -39.67 -47.76
N VAL A 8 8.02 -39.65 -48.87
CA VAL A 8 7.93 -38.48 -49.76
C VAL A 8 7.26 -37.29 -49.07
N LEU A 9 6.23 -37.54 -48.24
CA LEU A 9 5.58 -36.50 -47.46
C LEU A 9 6.52 -35.91 -46.42
N LEU A 10 7.27 -36.74 -45.67
CA LEU A 10 8.27 -36.30 -44.69
C LEU A 10 9.43 -35.52 -45.33
N VAL A 11 9.91 -35.98 -46.50
CA VAL A 11 10.95 -35.27 -47.25
C VAL A 11 10.42 -33.91 -47.75
N ARG A 12 9.19 -33.86 -48.29
CA ARG A 12 8.57 -32.60 -48.70
C ARG A 12 8.37 -31.61 -47.55
N THR A 13 8.07 -32.07 -46.34
CA THR A 13 7.97 -31.19 -45.16
C THR A 13 9.34 -30.72 -44.65
N ALA A 14 10.41 -31.45 -44.95
CA ALA A 14 11.78 -31.06 -44.59
C ALA A 14 12.41 -30.11 -45.63
N GLU A 15 11.90 -30.10 -46.87
CA GLU A 15 12.31 -29.18 -47.94
C GLU A 15 11.67 -27.79 -47.85
N GLU A 16 10.79 -27.51 -46.87
CA GLU A 16 10.49 -26.13 -46.47
C GLU A 16 11.76 -25.53 -45.86
N GLU A 17 12.57 -24.94 -46.74
CA GLU A 17 13.83 -24.28 -46.43
C GLU A 17 13.63 -23.30 -45.28
N PHE A 18 14.13 -23.70 -44.10
CA PHE A 18 14.03 -22.94 -42.87
C PHE A 18 14.91 -21.69 -43.01
N ASP A 19 14.31 -20.56 -43.40
CA ASP A 19 15.02 -19.29 -43.49
C ASP A 19 15.61 -18.96 -42.10
N PRO A 20 16.94 -18.87 -41.93
CA PRO A 20 17.55 -18.58 -40.64
C PRO A 20 17.14 -17.21 -40.06
N ASP A 21 16.67 -16.29 -40.92
CA ASP A 21 16.12 -15.01 -40.50
C ASP A 21 14.67 -15.11 -40.00
N SER A 22 14.02 -16.28 -40.17
CA SER A 22 12.67 -16.54 -39.63
C SER A 22 12.67 -16.85 -38.13
N VAL A 23 13.78 -17.37 -37.59
CA VAL A 23 13.92 -17.74 -36.16
C VAL A 23 14.75 -16.76 -35.35
N THR A 24 15.54 -15.94 -36.01
CA THR A 24 16.25 -14.86 -35.34
C THR A 24 15.43 -13.61 -35.61
N PRO A 25 14.63 -13.11 -34.65
CA PRO A 25 13.99 -11.82 -34.82
C PRO A 25 15.09 -10.83 -35.20
N GLY A 26 15.10 -10.39 -36.47
CA GLY A 26 16.15 -9.55 -37.00
C GLY A 26 16.23 -8.21 -36.26
N PRO A 27 16.93 -7.20 -36.82
CA PRO A 27 17.08 -5.91 -36.15
C PRO A 27 15.75 -5.30 -35.65
N LEU A 28 14.64 -5.52 -36.38
CA LEU A 28 13.30 -5.09 -35.97
C LEU A 28 12.82 -5.75 -34.67
N GLY A 29 13.03 -7.06 -34.49
CA GLY A 29 12.59 -7.74 -33.27
C GLY A 29 13.51 -7.45 -32.08
N PHE A 30 14.79 -7.17 -32.31
CA PHE A 30 15.69 -6.62 -31.28
C PHE A 30 15.17 -5.26 -30.76
N ILE A 31 14.80 -4.36 -31.68
CA ILE A 31 14.21 -3.07 -31.32
C ILE A 31 12.89 -3.26 -30.55
N ALA A 32 12.04 -4.20 -30.99
CA ALA A 32 10.78 -4.49 -30.29
C ALA A 32 11.00 -4.93 -28.84
N ILE A 33 11.95 -5.85 -28.60
CA ILE A 33 12.29 -6.31 -27.24
C ILE A 33 12.96 -5.18 -26.44
N PHE A 34 13.80 -4.37 -27.06
CA PHE A 34 14.43 -3.22 -26.40
C PHE A 34 13.39 -2.22 -25.88
N VAL A 35 12.39 -1.89 -26.71
CA VAL A 35 11.28 -1.02 -26.31
C VAL A 35 10.43 -1.69 -25.21
N LEU A 36 10.17 -2.99 -25.31
CA LEU A 36 9.46 -3.74 -24.25
C LEU A 36 10.22 -3.66 -22.92
N MET A 37 11.54 -3.84 -22.94
CA MET A 37 12.40 -3.76 -21.77
C MET A 37 12.36 -2.35 -21.13
N ILE A 38 12.43 -1.30 -21.95
CA ILE A 38 12.23 0.08 -21.48
C ILE A 38 10.85 0.26 -20.85
N ALA A 39 9.79 -0.24 -21.49
CA ALA A 39 8.43 -0.14 -20.96
C ALA A 39 8.30 -0.84 -19.60
N VAL A 40 8.89 -2.02 -19.44
CA VAL A 40 8.94 -2.73 -18.16
C VAL A 40 9.70 -1.95 -17.09
N ILE A 41 10.86 -1.36 -17.42
CA ILE A 41 11.62 -0.52 -16.49
C ILE A 41 10.81 0.72 -16.09
N LEU A 42 10.22 1.42 -17.05
CA LEU A 42 9.38 2.58 -16.78
C LEU A 42 8.18 2.21 -15.91
N LEU A 43 7.57 1.04 -16.13
CA LEU A 43 6.49 0.53 -15.29
C LEU A 43 6.96 0.23 -13.86
N ALA A 44 8.14 -0.37 -13.70
CA ALA A 44 8.72 -0.61 -12.39
C ALA A 44 9.01 0.70 -11.65
N LEU A 45 9.61 1.69 -12.33
CA LEU A 45 9.87 3.01 -11.77
C LEU A 45 8.57 3.77 -11.45
N ASP A 46 7.56 3.65 -12.30
CA ASP A 46 6.22 4.20 -12.07
C ASP A 46 5.59 3.57 -10.82
N MET A 47 5.60 2.24 -10.69
CA MET A 47 5.13 1.55 -9.48
C MET A 47 5.88 2.02 -8.24
N VAL A 48 7.21 2.10 -8.26
CA VAL A 48 8.00 2.55 -7.09
C VAL A 48 7.67 4.00 -6.73
N ARG A 49 7.58 4.88 -7.73
CA ARG A 49 7.25 6.30 -7.53
C ARG A 49 5.83 6.45 -7.00
N ARG A 50 4.89 5.67 -7.52
CA ARG A 50 3.49 5.61 -7.09
C ARG A 50 3.38 5.15 -5.65
N ILE A 51 4.01 4.04 -5.29
CA ILE A 51 4.03 3.48 -3.92
C ILE A 51 4.61 4.51 -2.94
N ARG A 52 5.76 5.12 -3.26
CA ARG A 52 6.33 6.18 -2.43
C ARG A 52 5.33 7.32 -2.26
N ARG A 53 4.71 7.80 -3.34
CA ARG A 53 3.76 8.92 -3.30
C ARG A 53 2.51 8.61 -2.49
N THR A 54 2.02 7.36 -2.48
CA THR A 54 0.84 6.96 -1.70
C THR A 54 1.16 6.68 -0.24
N ASN A 55 2.32 6.11 0.08
CA ASN A 55 2.63 5.63 1.44
C ASN A 55 3.00 6.74 2.43
N TYR A 56 3.54 7.89 1.99
CA TYR A 56 3.86 9.00 2.91
C TYR A 56 2.66 9.52 3.71
N ARG A 57 1.44 9.32 3.19
CA ARG A 57 0.20 9.80 3.83
C ARG A 57 -0.41 8.80 4.81
N ALA A 58 0.07 7.56 4.82
CA ALA A 58 -0.43 6.50 5.70
C ALA A 58 0.37 6.46 7.00
N GLU A 59 1.71 6.43 6.93
CA GLU A 59 2.56 6.42 8.13
C GLU A 59 2.42 7.68 9.00
N ILE A 60 2.19 8.86 8.39
CA ILE A 60 1.93 10.08 9.16
C ILE A 60 0.54 10.03 9.82
N ARG A 61 -0.46 9.45 9.15
CA ARG A 61 -1.80 9.30 9.72
C ARG A 61 -1.79 8.33 10.89
N GLU A 62 -1.08 7.22 10.76
CA GLU A 62 -0.99 6.19 11.81
C GLU A 62 -0.28 6.72 13.07
N ARG A 63 0.78 7.53 12.91
CA ARG A 63 1.42 8.21 14.06
C ARG A 63 0.52 9.26 14.70
N LEU A 64 -0.20 10.06 13.91
CA LEU A 64 -1.16 11.05 14.42
C LEU A 64 -2.36 10.38 15.12
N GLU A 65 -2.86 9.26 14.58
CA GLU A 65 -3.94 8.48 15.17
C GLU A 65 -3.49 7.84 16.49
N ALA A 66 -2.26 7.31 16.55
CA ALA A 66 -1.70 6.78 17.80
C ALA A 66 -1.49 7.86 18.87
N GLU A 67 -1.00 9.05 18.49
CA GLU A 67 -0.88 10.19 19.42
C GLU A 67 -2.24 10.70 19.89
N GLN A 68 -3.25 10.76 19.01
CA GLN A 68 -4.62 11.14 19.39
C GLN A 68 -5.25 10.12 20.34
N LEU A 69 -5.13 8.83 20.06
CA LEU A 69 -5.64 7.77 20.94
C LEU A 69 -4.94 7.79 22.32
N ALA A 70 -3.64 8.07 22.35
CA ALA A 70 -2.91 8.21 23.62
C ALA A 70 -3.40 9.44 24.40
N ALA A 71 -3.60 10.58 23.74
CA ALA A 71 -4.12 11.80 24.36
C ALA A 71 -5.56 11.64 24.87
N GLU A 72 -6.42 10.94 24.11
CA GLU A 72 -7.79 10.62 24.53
C GLU A 72 -7.82 9.65 25.72
N ALA A 73 -6.94 8.64 25.73
CA ALA A 73 -6.81 7.71 26.85
C ALA A 73 -6.31 8.42 28.13
N GLU A 74 -5.34 9.32 28.00
CA GLU A 74 -4.84 10.13 29.11
C GLU A 74 -5.92 11.11 29.61
N ALA A 75 -6.66 11.76 28.72
CA ALA A 75 -7.78 12.62 29.09
C ALA A 75 -8.90 11.84 29.80
N ALA A 76 -9.21 10.61 29.34
CA ALA A 76 -10.20 9.74 29.98
C ALA A 76 -9.74 9.26 31.37
N ALA A 77 -8.45 8.93 31.53
CA ALA A 77 -7.88 8.55 32.83
C ALA A 77 -7.97 9.71 33.84
N ASN A 78 -7.55 10.91 33.43
CA ASN A 78 -7.63 12.11 34.26
C ASN A 78 -9.08 12.50 34.61
N ALA A 79 -10.04 12.26 33.71
CA ALA A 79 -11.46 12.50 33.98
C ALA A 79 -12.04 11.51 35.01
N GLY A 80 -11.58 10.25 35.00
CA GLY A 80 -11.95 9.25 36.00
C GLY A 80 -11.43 9.58 37.41
N GLU A 81 -10.20 10.08 37.51
CA GLU A 81 -9.61 10.49 38.80
C GLU A 81 -10.27 11.74 39.40
N GLN A 82 -10.79 12.65 38.56
CA GLN A 82 -11.50 13.85 39.02
C GLN A 82 -12.96 13.57 39.43
N GLY A 83 -13.60 12.55 38.84
CA GLY A 83 -14.95 12.13 39.23
C GLY A 83 -15.00 11.49 40.63
N GLU A 84 -13.96 10.75 41.01
CA GLU A 84 -13.86 10.02 42.29
C GLU A 84 -13.69 10.97 43.50
N ALA A 85 -13.15 12.18 43.30
CA ALA A 85 -12.87 13.13 44.38
C ALA A 85 -14.09 13.98 44.82
N THR A 86 -15.25 13.84 44.19
CA THR A 86 -16.42 14.71 44.45
C THR A 86 -17.59 14.05 45.16
N ASP A 87 -17.54 12.74 45.45
CA ASP A 87 -18.58 12.06 46.23
C ASP A 87 -18.19 11.93 47.71
N ALA A 88 -18.12 13.07 48.39
CA ALA A 88 -18.14 13.13 49.85
C ALA A 88 -19.43 13.82 50.29
N PRO A 89 -20.38 13.13 50.96
CA PRO A 89 -21.54 13.79 51.56
C PRO A 89 -21.10 14.60 52.78
N GLY A 90 -20.66 15.83 52.54
CA GLY A 90 -20.33 16.81 53.59
C GLY A 90 -21.59 17.50 54.10
N GLU A 91 -21.91 17.27 55.37
CA GLU A 91 -22.94 17.96 56.14
C GLU A 91 -22.91 19.48 55.97
N THR A 92 -24.11 20.06 55.79
CA THR A 92 -24.43 21.47 56.00
C THR A 92 -23.90 21.97 57.34
N PRO A 93 -23.28 23.15 57.37
CA PRO A 93 -23.91 24.23 58.13
C PRO A 93 -24.18 25.47 57.26
N GLY A 94 -25.45 25.81 57.14
CA GLY A 94 -25.83 27.19 56.89
C GLY A 94 -25.59 27.98 58.17
N ASP A 95 -24.77 29.02 58.09
CA ASP A 95 -24.78 30.12 59.06
C ASP A 95 -24.40 31.39 58.30
N GLY A 96 -25.35 32.32 58.23
CA GLY A 96 -25.20 33.59 57.50
C GLY A 96 -24.32 34.57 58.28
N PRO A 97 -23.75 35.60 57.63
CA PRO A 97 -23.01 36.62 58.35
C PRO A 97 -23.97 37.49 59.17
N ASP A 98 -24.07 37.22 60.47
CA ASP A 98 -24.58 38.17 61.46
C ASP A 98 -23.46 39.15 61.83
N GLU A 99 -23.52 40.37 61.28
CA GLU A 99 -22.68 41.48 61.68
C GLU A 99 -23.51 42.58 62.36
N PRO A 100 -23.46 42.71 63.70
CA PRO A 100 -23.91 43.91 64.41
C PRO A 100 -22.75 44.51 65.21
N ARG A 101 -22.19 45.66 64.78
CA ARG A 101 -21.33 46.48 65.65
C ARG A 101 -21.46 47.98 65.36
N GLY A 102 -21.93 48.72 66.38
CA GLY A 102 -21.57 50.12 66.64
C GLY A 102 -22.61 51.15 66.22
#